data_AF-A0A358NE39-F1
#
_entry.id   AF-A0A358NE39-F1
#
_cell.length_a   1.000
_cell.length_b   1.000
_cell.length_c   1.000
_cell.angle_alpha   90.00
_cell.angle_beta   90.00
_cell.angle_gamma   90.00
#
_symmetry.space_group_name_H-M   'P 1'
#
loop_
_entity.id
_entity.type
_entity.pdbx_description
1 polymer ?
#
loop_
_entity_poly.entity_id
_entity_poly.type
_entity_poly.pdbx_seq_one_letter_code
_entity_poly.pdbx_strand_id
1 'polypeptide(L)'
;SGHLQVLKNNKALYNMIILNGGVVVSELPPNARAEKHAFIDRNRVIAALSEGVIVIEGGQKGGTSHTVKFANAYSRPVAYTSSLSSMGQTTIFNSEIEVIDSFDKLIKFKDKSCKKVLDKAVSQ
;
A
#
# COMPACT_ATOMS: atom_id res chain seq x y z
N SER A 1 -5.39 2.42 -14.77
CA SER A 1 -5.57 2.91 -16.14
C SER A 1 -4.44 3.87 -16.44
N GLY A 2 -4.28 4.24 -17.70
CA GLY A 2 -3.50 5.41 -18.07
C GLY A 2 -4.02 6.66 -17.35
N HIS A 3 -3.13 7.62 -17.12
CA HIS A 3 -3.41 8.80 -16.32
C HIS A 3 -4.43 9.76 -16.97
N LEU A 4 -4.71 9.64 -18.28
CA LEU A 4 -5.79 10.38 -18.95
C LEU A 4 -7.15 9.66 -18.89
N GLN A 5 -7.17 8.38 -18.47
CA GLN A 5 -8.38 7.57 -18.39
C GLN A 5 -8.80 7.29 -16.93
N VAL A 6 -9.12 8.35 -16.21
CA VAL A 6 -9.60 8.31 -14.82
C VAL A 6 -11.11 8.06 -14.77
N LEU A 7 -11.56 7.17 -13.87
CA LEU A 7 -12.98 6.93 -13.63
C LEU A 7 -13.70 8.23 -13.23
N LYS A 8 -14.89 8.47 -13.78
CA LYS A 8 -15.63 9.74 -13.59
C LYS A 8 -15.75 10.13 -12.11
N ASN A 9 -16.10 9.18 -11.25
CA ASN A 9 -16.30 9.42 -9.81
C ASN A 9 -15.02 9.79 -9.06
N ASN A 10 -13.84 9.50 -9.62
CA ASN A 10 -12.55 9.77 -8.99
C ASN A 10 -11.84 11.00 -9.59
N LYS A 11 -12.39 11.63 -10.64
CA LYS A 11 -11.74 12.77 -11.30
C LYS A 11 -11.50 13.96 -10.35
N ALA A 12 -12.46 14.24 -9.47
CA ALA A 12 -12.32 15.32 -8.49
C ALA A 12 -11.12 15.08 -7.56
N LEU A 13 -11.03 13.88 -6.98
CA LEU A 13 -9.91 13.48 -6.13
C LEU A 13 -8.57 13.48 -6.88
N TYR A 14 -8.56 12.95 -8.11
CA TYR A 14 -7.37 12.94 -8.96
C TYR A 14 -6.83 14.36 -9.16
N ASN A 15 -7.70 15.31 -9.51
CA ASN A 15 -7.30 16.71 -9.71
C ASN A 15 -6.83 17.34 -8.40
N MET A 16 -7.52 17.07 -7.28
CA MET A 16 -7.11 17.55 -5.96
C MET A 16 -5.71 17.08 -5.58
N ILE A 17 -5.35 15.82 -5.87
CA ILE A 17 -3.99 15.32 -5.62
C ILE A 17 -2.96 16.19 -6.35
N ILE A 18 -3.16 16.45 -7.65
CA ILE A 18 -2.22 17.22 -8.46
C ILE A 18 -2.16 18.70 -8.02
N LEU A 19 -3.32 19.33 -7.80
CA LEU A 19 -3.40 20.74 -7.44
C LEU A 19 -2.78 21.05 -6.06
N ASN A 20 -2.73 20.06 -5.17
CA ASN A 20 -2.11 20.21 -3.85
C ASN A 20 -0.64 19.73 -3.82
N GLY A 21 0.03 19.65 -4.97
CA GLY A 21 1.45 19.29 -5.07
C GLY A 21 1.74 17.80 -4.94
N GLY A 22 0.71 16.95 -4.96
CA GLY A 22 0.86 15.50 -5.02
C GLY A 22 1.18 14.99 -6.43
N VAL A 23 1.30 13.67 -6.56
CA VAL A 23 1.67 13.02 -7.82
C VAL A 23 0.77 11.82 -8.10
N VAL A 24 0.49 11.59 -9.39
CA VAL A 24 -0.13 10.35 -9.86
C VAL A 24 0.80 9.66 -10.85
N VAL A 25 1.05 8.38 -10.59
CA VAL A 25 1.96 7.54 -11.38
C VAL A 25 1.17 6.41 -12.02
N SER A 26 1.48 6.09 -13.28
CA SER A 26 0.92 4.93 -13.98
C SER A 26 1.97 4.36 -14.93
N GLU A 27 2.08 3.03 -14.96
CA GLU A 27 2.90 2.29 -15.93
C GLU A 27 2.16 2.03 -17.24
N LEU A 28 0.86 2.37 -17.31
CA LEU A 28 0.03 2.16 -18.50
C LEU A 28 0.08 3.38 -19.43
N PRO A 29 -0.02 3.18 -20.76
CA PRO A 29 -0.13 4.26 -21.71
C PRO A 29 -1.25 5.24 -21.35
N PRO A 30 -1.13 6.56 -21.63
CA PRO A 30 -2.02 7.60 -21.10
C PRO A 30 -3.53 7.33 -21.26
N ASN A 31 -3.94 6.74 -22.39
CA ASN A 31 -5.34 6.46 -22.73
C ASN A 31 -5.75 4.99 -22.51
N ALA A 32 -4.94 4.18 -21.83
CA ALA A 32 -5.21 2.76 -21.65
C ALA A 32 -6.25 2.51 -20.55
N ARG A 33 -7.20 1.62 -20.83
CA ARG A 33 -8.25 1.24 -19.88
C ARG A 33 -7.67 0.31 -18.83
N ALA A 34 -8.12 0.45 -17.58
CA ALA A 34 -7.74 -0.51 -16.54
C ALA A 34 -8.47 -1.84 -16.78
N GLU A 35 -7.71 -2.87 -17.10
CA GLU A 35 -8.18 -4.25 -17.04
C GLU A 35 -8.03 -4.84 -15.64
N LYS A 36 -8.70 -5.97 -15.37
CA LYS A 36 -8.71 -6.60 -14.05
C LYS A 36 -7.30 -6.92 -13.54
N HIS A 37 -6.43 -7.42 -14.41
CA HIS A 37 -5.04 -7.77 -14.06
C HIS A 37 -4.21 -6.54 -13.67
N ALA A 38 -4.42 -5.41 -14.34
CA ALA A 38 -3.68 -4.17 -14.10
C ALA A 38 -3.87 -3.62 -12.67
N PHE A 39 -4.95 -3.99 -11.98
CA PHE A 39 -5.13 -3.63 -10.57
C PHE A 39 -4.16 -4.38 -9.65
N ILE A 40 -3.85 -5.64 -9.96
CA ILE A 40 -2.87 -6.44 -9.22
C ILE A 40 -1.46 -5.92 -9.53
N ASP A 41 -1.17 -5.64 -10.80
CA ASP A 41 0.14 -5.11 -11.22
C ASP A 41 0.41 -3.73 -10.61
N ARG A 42 -0.58 -2.86 -10.49
CA ARG A 42 -0.37 -1.58 -9.81
C ARG A 42 -0.02 -1.76 -8.33
N ASN A 43 -0.55 -2.79 -7.65
CA ASN A 43 -0.30 -3.00 -6.22
C ASN A 43 1.17 -3.31 -5.91
N ARG A 44 1.94 -3.91 -6.83
CA ARG A 44 3.39 -4.05 -6.64
C ARG A 44 4.10 -2.69 -6.62
N VAL A 45 3.67 -1.74 -7.45
CA VAL A 45 4.26 -0.38 -7.48
C VAL A 45 3.99 0.35 -6.17
N ILE A 46 2.77 0.24 -5.62
CA ILE A 46 2.44 0.80 -4.30
C ILE A 46 3.39 0.23 -3.26
N ALA A 47 3.48 -1.10 -3.16
CA ALA A 47 4.32 -1.75 -2.18
C ALA A 47 5.81 -1.40 -2.34
N ALA A 48 6.29 -1.28 -3.56
CA ALA A 48 7.70 -0.94 -3.84
C ALA A 48 8.04 0.50 -3.41
N LEU A 49 7.15 1.47 -3.71
CA LEU A 49 7.34 2.89 -3.39
C LEU A 49 7.07 3.21 -1.91
N SER A 50 6.26 2.39 -1.23
CA SER A 50 6.01 2.54 0.20
C SER A 50 7.23 2.20 1.05
N GLU A 51 7.44 2.96 2.12
CA GLU A 51 8.40 2.59 3.18
C GLU A 51 7.86 1.46 4.06
N GLY A 52 6.55 1.42 4.25
CA GLY A 52 5.79 0.37 4.94
C GLY A 52 4.32 0.41 4.53
N VAL A 53 3.59 -0.67 4.80
CA VAL A 53 2.17 -0.81 4.44
C VAL A 53 1.33 -1.02 5.69
N ILE A 54 0.33 -0.16 5.88
CA ILE A 54 -0.67 -0.32 6.95
C ILE A 54 -1.99 -0.74 6.30
N VAL A 55 -2.51 -1.89 6.73
CA VAL A 55 -3.80 -2.38 6.26
C VAL A 55 -4.87 -1.98 7.26
N ILE A 56 -5.78 -1.11 6.81
CA ILE A 56 -6.94 -0.66 7.59
C ILE A 56 -8.05 -1.71 7.52
N GLU A 57 -8.40 -2.14 6.30
CA GLU A 57 -9.42 -3.16 6.02
C GLU A 57 -9.00 -4.08 4.87
N GLY A 58 -9.17 -5.40 5.01
CA GLY A 58 -8.96 -6.35 3.91
C GLY A 58 -8.60 -7.77 4.34
N GLY A 59 -9.23 -8.76 3.69
CA GLY A 59 -9.04 -10.18 3.98
C GLY A 59 -8.12 -10.94 3.01
N GLN A 60 -7.85 -12.20 3.33
CA GLN A 60 -6.91 -13.08 2.61
C GLN A 60 -7.17 -13.19 1.10
N LYS A 61 -8.45 -13.17 0.69
CA LYS A 61 -8.89 -13.33 -0.71
C LYS A 61 -9.16 -11.99 -1.42
N GLY A 62 -8.92 -10.86 -0.75
CA GLY A 62 -9.14 -9.52 -1.30
C GLY A 62 -7.94 -8.97 -2.07
N GLY A 63 -8.15 -7.88 -2.82
CA GLY A 63 -7.08 -7.20 -3.56
C GLY A 63 -5.92 -6.71 -2.68
N THR A 64 -6.21 -6.39 -1.41
CA THR A 64 -5.22 -5.98 -0.39
C THR A 64 -4.18 -7.07 -0.11
N SER A 65 -4.55 -8.36 -0.20
CA SER A 65 -3.66 -9.50 0.01
C SER A 65 -2.47 -9.49 -0.95
N HIS A 66 -2.67 -9.04 -2.20
CA HIS A 66 -1.58 -8.90 -3.15
C HIS A 66 -0.58 -7.83 -2.73
N THR A 67 -1.04 -6.67 -2.26
CA THR A 67 -0.17 -5.60 -1.76
C THR A 67 0.68 -6.07 -0.58
N VAL A 68 0.07 -6.80 0.36
CA VAL A 68 0.80 -7.38 1.51
C VAL A 68 1.86 -8.38 1.06
N LYS A 69 1.53 -9.27 0.11
CA LYS A 69 2.51 -10.24 -0.45
C LYS A 69 3.69 -9.52 -1.12
N PHE A 70 3.43 -8.49 -1.92
CA PHE A 70 4.49 -7.69 -2.54
C PHE A 70 5.33 -6.95 -1.50
N ALA A 71 4.70 -6.34 -0.48
CA ALA A 71 5.41 -5.66 0.60
C ALA A 71 6.37 -6.61 1.32
N ASN A 72 5.90 -7.82 1.67
CA ASN A 72 6.74 -8.85 2.28
C ASN A 72 7.89 -9.29 1.36
N ALA A 73 7.61 -9.50 0.06
CA ALA A 73 8.64 -9.85 -0.92
C ALA A 73 9.71 -8.74 -1.09
N TYR A 74 9.32 -7.48 -0.93
CA TYR A 74 10.22 -6.33 -0.96
C TYR A 74 10.82 -5.98 0.40
N SER A 75 10.57 -6.81 1.42
CA SER A 75 11.02 -6.61 2.81
C SER A 75 10.53 -5.29 3.43
N ARG A 76 9.38 -4.79 2.97
CA ARG A 76 8.69 -3.64 3.56
C ARG A 76 7.92 -4.09 4.81
N PRO A 77 8.01 -3.35 5.93
CA PRO A 77 7.17 -3.62 7.09
C PRO A 77 5.69 -3.55 6.73
N VAL A 78 4.91 -4.46 7.33
CA VAL A 78 3.45 -4.49 7.22
C VAL A 78 2.88 -4.38 8.63
N ALA A 79 1.77 -3.67 8.78
CA ALA A 79 1.01 -3.59 10.02
C ALA A 79 -0.50 -3.61 9.75
N TYR A 80 -1.28 -3.98 10.76
CA TYR A 80 -2.74 -3.95 10.75
C TYR A 80 -3.29 -2.98 11.80
N THR A 81 -4.44 -2.39 11.55
CA THR A 81 -5.15 -1.66 12.60
C THR A 81 -5.98 -2.60 13.47
N SER A 82 -6.23 -2.21 14.72
CA SER A 82 -6.99 -3.02 15.68
C SER A 82 -8.41 -3.40 15.22
N SER A 83 -9.07 -2.60 14.38
CA SER A 83 -10.41 -2.95 13.87
C SER A 83 -10.40 -4.23 13.01
N LEU A 84 -9.26 -4.61 12.45
CA LEU A 84 -9.12 -5.84 11.68
C LEU A 84 -8.89 -7.07 12.56
N SER A 85 -8.43 -6.85 13.80
CA SER A 85 -8.12 -7.94 14.72
C SER A 85 -9.37 -8.61 15.30
N SER A 86 -10.47 -7.87 15.42
CA SER A 86 -11.76 -8.37 15.93
C SER A 86 -12.54 -9.20 14.91
N MET A 87 -12.21 -9.11 13.61
CA MET A 87 -12.89 -9.85 12.53
C MET A 87 -12.19 -11.16 12.12
N GLY A 88 -11.24 -11.66 12.91
CA GLY A 88 -10.61 -12.98 12.66
C GLY A 88 -9.69 -13.03 11.43
N GLN A 89 -9.24 -11.89 10.92
CA GLN A 89 -8.38 -11.79 9.73
C GLN A 89 -6.89 -11.69 10.06
N THR A 90 -6.52 -11.34 11.30
CA THR A 90 -5.12 -11.29 11.79
C THR A 90 -4.45 -12.66 11.78
N THR A 91 -5.20 -13.74 11.89
CA THR A 91 -4.68 -15.12 12.02
C THR A 91 -4.07 -15.68 10.72
N ILE A 92 -4.17 -14.94 9.61
CA ILE A 92 -3.96 -15.50 8.25
C ILE A 92 -2.68 -14.99 7.57
N PHE A 93 -2.11 -13.89 8.05
CA PHE A 93 -0.80 -13.42 7.64
C PHE A 93 0.11 -13.60 8.85
N ASN A 94 1.26 -14.28 8.70
CA ASN A 94 2.15 -14.75 9.77
C ASN A 94 2.07 -13.97 11.09
N SER A 95 2.11 -14.69 12.21
CA SER A 95 2.00 -14.23 13.60
C SER A 95 2.97 -13.11 14.05
N GLU A 96 3.83 -12.62 13.16
CA GLU A 96 4.80 -11.55 13.40
C GLU A 96 4.33 -10.16 12.95
N ILE A 97 3.12 -10.03 12.41
CA ILE A 97 2.66 -8.74 11.88
C ILE A 97 2.17 -7.83 13.01
N GLU A 98 2.72 -6.61 13.01
CA GLU A 98 2.51 -5.61 14.04
C GLU A 98 1.08 -5.05 13.99
N VAL A 99 0.40 -4.99 15.15
CA VAL A 99 -0.94 -4.41 15.27
C VAL A 99 -0.84 -3.00 15.85
N ILE A 100 -1.31 -2.02 15.09
CA ILE A 100 -1.40 -0.61 15.45
C ILE A 100 -2.79 -0.37 16.06
N ASP A 101 -2.83 -0.25 17.37
CA ASP A 101 -4.01 0.09 18.18
C ASP A 101 -3.86 1.44 18.90
N SER A 102 -2.70 2.09 18.76
CA SER A 102 -2.38 3.36 19.38
C SER A 102 -1.48 4.21 18.49
N PHE A 103 -1.46 5.51 18.76
CA PHE A 103 -0.58 6.45 18.07
C PHE A 103 0.91 6.15 18.31
N ASP A 104 1.27 5.69 19.51
CA ASP A 104 2.65 5.31 19.83
C ASP A 104 3.15 4.14 18.97
N LYS A 105 2.28 3.13 18.73
CA LYS A 105 2.62 2.02 17.83
C LYS A 105 2.75 2.48 16.39
N LEU A 106 1.93 3.44 15.96
CA LEU A 106 2.05 4.04 14.63
C LEU A 106 3.42 4.74 14.45
N ILE A 107 3.86 5.51 15.45
CA ILE A 107 5.17 6.17 15.42
C ILE A 107 6.29 5.13 15.34
N LYS A 108 6.26 4.10 16.19
CA LYS A 108 7.26 3.02 16.18
C LYS A 108 7.32 2.31 14.83
N PHE A 109 6.17 2.04 14.22
CA PHE A 109 6.08 1.44 12.90
C PHE A 109 6.71 2.33 11.81
N LYS A 110 6.43 3.65 11.85
CA LYS A 110 7.01 4.63 10.92
C LYS A 110 8.54 4.61 11.02
N ASP A 111 9.09 4.75 12.22
CA ASP A 111 10.54 4.85 12.42
C ASP A 111 11.27 3.56 12.00
N LYS A 112 10.69 2.40 12.29
CA LYS A 112 11.16 1.08 11.83
C LYS A 112 11.15 0.97 10.30
N SER A 113 10.15 1.53 9.65
CA SER A 113 10.00 1.51 8.19
C SER A 113 11.05 2.39 7.51
N CYS A 114 11.20 3.65 7.95
CA CYS A 114 12.21 4.56 7.42
C CYS A 114 13.63 3.98 7.58
N LYS A 115 13.96 3.45 8.76
CA LYS A 115 15.30 2.89 9.04
C LYS A 115 15.65 1.76 8.08
N LYS A 116 14.74 0.81 7.84
CA LYS A 116 14.97 -0.29 6.88
C LYS A 116 15.21 0.21 5.45
N VAL A 117 14.50 1.26 5.04
CA VAL A 117 14.69 1.84 3.70
C VAL A 117 16.07 2.46 3.58
N LEU A 118 16.48 3.25 4.59
CA LEU A 118 17.78 3.89 4.64
C LEU A 118 18.92 2.87 4.70
N ASP A 119 18.83 1.85 5.56
CA ASP A 119 19.84 0.79 5.68
C ASP A 119 20.04 0.06 4.34
N LYS A 120 18.96 -0.14 3.57
CA LYS A 120 19.03 -0.75 2.23
C LYS A 120 19.64 0.19 1.19
N ALA A 121 19.35 1.49 1.25
CA ALA A 121 19.93 2.46 0.32
C ALA A 121 21.43 2.69 0.56
N VAL A 122 21.89 2.58 1.82
CA VAL A 122 23.30 2.75 2.19
C VAL A 122 24.14 1.50 1.90
N SER A 123 23.53 0.32 1.85
CA SER A 123 24.23 -0.96 1.60
C SER A 123 24.35 -1.34 0.11
N GLN A 124 23.87 -0.48 -0.80
CA GLN A 124 23.99 -0.60 -2.25
C GLN A 124 25.08 0.33 -2.80
#